data_AF-A0A387HD42-F1
#
_entry.id   AF-A0A387HD42-F1
#
_cell.length_a   1.000
_cell.length_b   1.000
_cell.length_c   1.000
_cell.angle_alpha   90.00
_cell.angle_beta   90.00
_cell.angle_gamma   90.00
#
_symmetry.space_group_name_H-M   'P 1'
#
loop_
_entity.id
_entity.type
_entity.pdbx_description
1 polymer ?
#
loop_
_entity_poly.entity_id
_entity_poly.type
_entity_poly.pdbx_seq_one_letter_code
_entity_poly.pdbx_strand_id
1 'polypeptide(L)' 'MYGWIWRHLPGNAWLRALISLAMVLVIVYVLFQYVFPWAEPLLPFNDVTVDQGMGTTAR' A
#
# COMPACT_ATOMS: atom_id res chain seq x y z
N MET A 1 34.78 -7.54 21.60
CA MET A 1 34.84 -8.25 20.30
C MET A 1 33.48 -8.20 19.57
N TYR A 2 33.01 -7.00 19.21
CA TYR A 2 31.88 -6.80 18.27
C TYR A 2 32.24 -5.82 17.14
N GLY A 3 33.44 -5.24 17.17
CA GLY A 3 33.85 -4.16 16.27
C GLY A 3 34.22 -4.58 14.84
N TRP A 4 34.33 -5.88 14.56
CA TRP A 4 34.70 -6.37 13.22
C TRP A 4 33.50 -6.42 12.25
N ILE A 5 32.29 -6.70 12.76
CA ILE A 5 31.06 -6.73 11.95
C ILE A 5 30.62 -5.33 11.50
N TRP A 6 30.90 -4.30 12.32
CA TRP A 6 30.57 -2.90 12.04
C TRP A 6 31.53 -2.22 11.05
N ARG A 7 32.63 -2.90 10.67
CA ARG A 7 33.69 -2.33 9.83
C ARG A 7 33.73 -2.84 8.39
N HIS A 8 32.87 -3.79 8.04
CA HIS A 8 32.77 -4.38 6.69
C HIS A 8 31.63 -3.82 5.84
N LEU A 9 30.86 -2.87 6.38
CA LEU A 9 29.66 -2.37 5.73
C LEU A 9 29.92 -0.93 5.29
N PRO A 10 30.15 -0.67 3.99
CA PRO A 10 30.22 0.69 3.49
C PRO A 10 28.82 1.30 3.63
N GLY A 11 28.69 2.28 4.52
CA GLY A 11 27.45 2.98 4.84
C GLY A 11 26.88 2.64 6.23
N ASN A 12 26.54 3.70 6.98
CA ASN A 12 25.91 3.65 8.29
C ASN A 12 24.65 2.75 8.29
N ALA A 13 24.40 2.02 9.39
CA ALA A 13 23.19 1.19 9.52
C ALA A 13 21.89 1.96 9.22
N TRP A 14 21.93 3.27 9.46
CA TRP A 14 20.89 4.24 9.12
C TRP A 14 20.58 4.33 7.62
N LEU A 15 21.58 4.36 6.73
CA LEU A 15 21.36 4.42 5.27
C LEU A 15 20.74 3.12 4.77
N ARG A 16 21.14 1.98 5.33
CA ARG A 16 20.53 0.68 5.01
C ARG A 16 19.08 0.62 5.45
N ALA A 17 18.79 1.08 6.66
CA ALA A 17 17.43 1.19 7.16
C ALA A 17 16.58 2.16 6.30
N LEU A 18 17.16 3.29 5.90
CA LEU A 18 16.53 4.27 5.00
C LEU A 18 16.24 3.67 3.63
N ILE A 19 17.19 2.94 3.02
CA ILE A 19 16.99 2.30 1.73
C ILE A 19 15.92 1.21 1.82
N SER A 20 15.93 0.37 2.87
CA SER A 20 14.87 -0.62 3.06
C SER A 20 13.50 0.01 3.28
N LEU A 21 13.44 1.10 4.06
CA LEU A 21 12.20 1.83 4.31
C LEU A 21 11.68 2.48 3.02
N ALA A 22 12.58 3.10 2.25
CA ALA A 22 12.27 3.66 0.95
C ALA A 22 11.74 2.59 -0.02
N MET A 23 12.33 1.39 -0.03
CA MET A 23 11.84 0.28 -0.86
C MET A 23 10.40 -0.10 -0.51
N VAL A 24 10.08 -0.19 0.77
CA VAL A 24 8.71 -0.48 1.24
C VAL A 24 7.76 0.65 0.83
N LEU A 25 8.16 1.91 1.02
CA LEU A 25 7.35 3.07 0.63
C LEU A 25 7.08 3.10 -0.87
N VAL A 26 8.06 2.75 -1.70
CA VAL A 26 7.89 2.65 -3.15
C VAL A 26 6.87 1.56 -3.51
N ILE A 27 6.95 0.39 -2.86
CA ILE A 27 5.97 -0.69 -3.09
C ILE A 27 4.57 -0.25 -2.71
N VAL A 28 4.40 0.36 -1.53
CA VAL A 28 3.11 0.89 -1.08
C VAL A 28 2.59 1.94 -2.06
N TYR A 29 3.43 2.88 -2.48
CA TYR A 29 3.05 3.90 -3.46
C TYR A 29 2.56 3.29 -4.78
N VAL A 30 3.28 2.31 -5.33
CA VAL A 30 2.87 1.60 -6.56
C VAL A 30 1.55 0.85 -6.34
N LEU A 31 1.38 0.20 -5.18
CA LEU A 31 0.14 -0.50 -4.85
C LEU A 31 -1.05 0.47 -4.86
N PHE A 32 -0.92 1.64 -4.24
CA PHE A 32 -1.98 2.64 -4.18
C PHE A 32 -2.23 3.34 -5.53
N GLN A 33 -1.19 3.62 -6.31
CA GLN A 33 -1.35 4.36 -7.58
C GLN A 33 -1.73 3.47 -8.77
N TYR A 34 -1.38 2.18 -8.75
CA TYR A 34 -1.62 1.27 -9.88
C TYR A 34 -2.52 0.10 -9.52
N VAL A 35 -2.28 -0.57 -8.38
CA VAL A 35 -3.05 -1.78 -8.02
C VAL A 35 -4.45 -1.41 -7.55
N PHE A 36 -4.62 -0.34 -6.78
CA PHE A 36 -5.94 0.11 -6.34
C PHE A 36 -6.85 0.53 -7.50
N PRO A 37 -6.44 1.41 -8.44
CA PRO A 37 -7.29 1.74 -9.60
C PRO A 37 -7.66 0.53 -10.46
N TRP A 38 -6.78 -0.47 -10.52
CA TRP A 38 -7.07 -1.73 -11.19
C TRP A 38 -8.01 -2.64 -10.37
N ALA A 39 -7.93 -2.60 -9.04
CA ALA A 39 -8.75 -3.39 -8.13
C ALA A 39 -10.13 -2.76 -7.83
N GLU A 40 -10.27 -1.44 -7.92
CA GLU A 40 -11.54 -0.70 -7.77
C GLU A 40 -12.73 -1.32 -8.52
N PRO A 41 -12.61 -1.71 -9.81
CA PRO A 41 -13.71 -2.36 -10.54
C PRO A 41 -13.96 -3.82 -10.12
N LEU A 42 -13.03 -4.47 -9.41
CA LEU A 42 -13.16 -5.84 -8.91
C LEU A 42 -13.69 -5.90 -7.48
N LEU A 43 -13.71 -4.77 -6.77
CA LEU A 43 -14.22 -4.70 -5.41
C LEU A 43 -15.76 -4.58 -5.44
N PRO A 44 -16.50 -5.60 -4.96
CA PRO A 44 -17.96 -5.62 -4.95
C PRO A 44 -18.60 -4.64 -3.93
N PHE A 45 -17.82 -3.68 -3.42
CA PHE A 45 -18.24 -2.64 -2.49
C PHE A 45 -18.50 -1.29 -3.18
N ASN A 46 -18.15 -1.15 -4.47
CA ASN A 46 -18.45 0.06 -5.25
C ASN A 46 -19.89 0.10 -5.79
N ASP A 47 -20.62 -1.01 -5.70
CA ASP A 47 -22.08 -0.99 -5.82
C ASP A 47 -22.66 -0.39 -4.54
N VAL A 48 -22.61 0.95 -4.45
CA VAL A 48 -23.41 1.70 -3.50
C VAL A 48 -24.87 1.32 -3.73
N THR A 49 -25.49 0.70 -2.74
CA THR A 49 -26.90 0.28 -2.68
C THR A 49 -27.86 1.48 -2.64
N VAL A 50 -27.71 2.47 -3.52
CA VAL A 50 -28.57 3.66 -3.64
C VAL A 50 -29.77 3.37 -4.55
N ASP A 51 -30.30 2.15 -4.50
CA ASP A 51 -31.58 1.78 -5.11
C ASP A 51 -32.41 0.91 -4.15
N GLN A 52 -32.49 1.30 -2.87
CA GLN A 52 -33.32 0.59 -1.88
C GLN A 52 -34.52 1.41 -1.38
N GLY A 53 -34.74 2.62 -1.89
CA GLY A 53 -35.76 3.55 -1.36
C GLY A 53 -36.84 4.06 -2.34
N MET A 54 -36.70 3.90 -3.66
CA MET A 54 -37.62 4.57 -4.62
C MET A 54 -38.62 3.64 -5.34
N GLY A 55 -38.59 2.32 -5.10
CA GLY A 55 -39.35 1.35 -5.91
C GLY A 55 -40.60 0.71 -5.29
N THR A 56 -40.86 0.86 -3.99
CA THR A 56 -41.78 -0.05 -3.28
C THR A 56 -43.01 0.56 -2.61
N THR A 57 -43.21 1.89 -2.68
CA THR A 57 -44.40 2.54 -2.05
C THR A 57 -45.46 2.98 -3.07
N ALA A 58 -45.33 2.58 -4.33
CA ALA A 58 -46.27 2.96 -5.40
C ALA A 58 -47.15 1.80 -5.89
N ARG A 59 -47.51 0.84 -5.03
CA ARG A 59 -48.42 -0.26 -5.40
C ARG A 59 -49.43 -0.59 -4.32
#